data_AF-A0A016W7A8-F1
#
_entry.id   AF-A0A016W7A8-F1
#
_cell.length_a   1.000
_cell.length_b   1.000
_cell.length_c   1.000
_cell.angle_alpha   90.00
_cell.angle_beta   90.00
_cell.angle_gamma   90.00
#
_symmetry.space_group_name_H-M   'P 1'
#
loop_
_entity.id
_entity.type
_entity.pdbx_description
1 polymer ?
#
loop_
_entity_poly.entity_id
_entity_poly.type
_entity_poly.pdbx_seq_one_letter_code
_entity_poly.pdbx_strand_id
1 'polypeptide(L)'
;MPFPRDSVFVPKPVLSLEPKLIELQVDLIRVCTAASTTYVSNMTAKERRGLRKPIYLKDELRYAVGDKCGDFLVIPKSLDKKPTELALPDPTIYGETTKRTFEYFPSS
;
A
#
# COMPACT_ATOMS: atom_id res chain seq x y z
N MET A 1 6.34 2.54 -5.83
CA MET A 1 5.36 2.33 -6.90
C MET A 1 5.74 3.26 -8.04
N PRO A 2 6.10 2.77 -9.24
CA PRO A 2 6.54 3.65 -10.32
C PRO A 2 5.31 4.22 -11.03
N PHE A 3 5.09 5.52 -10.89
CA PHE A 3 4.06 6.23 -11.64
C PHE A 3 4.64 6.72 -12.97
N PRO A 4 3.85 6.79 -14.05
CA PRO A 4 4.26 7.44 -15.29
C PRO A 4 4.73 8.87 -15.02
N ARG A 5 5.79 9.30 -15.71
CA ARG A 5 6.47 10.59 -15.49
C ARG A 5 5.53 11.81 -15.50
N ASP A 6 4.43 11.72 -16.25
CA ASP A 6 3.60 12.88 -16.59
C ASP A 6 2.18 12.86 -16.00
N SER A 7 1.81 11.87 -15.17
CA SER A 7 0.39 11.64 -14.85
C SER A 7 -0.08 12.00 -13.45
N VAL A 8 0.78 12.52 -12.56
CA VAL A 8 0.38 12.88 -11.20
C VAL A 8 0.22 14.40 -11.09
N PHE A 9 -0.91 14.89 -11.59
CA PHE A 9 -1.31 16.27 -11.39
C PHE A 9 -1.85 16.42 -9.97
N VAL A 10 -1.15 17.17 -9.11
CA VAL A 10 -1.69 17.56 -7.80
C VAL A 10 -2.62 18.75 -8.03
N PRO A 11 -3.93 18.63 -7.77
CA PRO A 11 -4.84 19.77 -7.90
C PRO A 11 -4.39 20.89 -6.96
N LYS A 12 -4.41 22.14 -7.43
CA LYS A 12 -4.13 23.30 -6.57
C LYS A 12 -5.14 23.32 -5.41
N PRO A 13 -4.70 23.57 -4.15
CA PRO A 13 -5.61 23.68 -3.02
C PRO A 13 -6.65 24.76 -3.29
N VAL A 14 -7.93 24.41 -3.14
CA VAL A 14 -9.03 25.35 -3.28
C VAL A 14 -9.42 25.78 -1.88
N LEU A 15 -9.00 26.98 -1.48
CA LEU A 15 -9.17 27.49 -0.10
C LEU A 15 -10.62 27.43 0.41
N SER A 16 -11.61 27.51 -0.48
CA SER A 16 -13.03 27.41 -0.13
C SER A 16 -13.52 25.96 0.14
N LEU A 17 -12.76 24.96 -0.29
CA LEU A 17 -13.06 23.54 -0.09
C LEU A 17 -12.33 22.96 1.12
N GLU A 18 -11.23 23.56 1.56
CA GLU A 18 -10.46 23.08 2.72
C GLU A 18 -11.33 22.86 3.98
N PRO A 19 -12.24 23.77 4.38
CA PRO A 19 -13.08 23.54 5.55
C PRO A 19 -14.01 22.33 5.39
N LYS A 20 -14.55 22.12 4.18
CA LYS A 20 -15.46 21.01 3.87
C LYS A 20 -14.72 19.67 3.80
N LEU A 21 -13.48 19.68 3.31
CA LEU A 21 -12.62 18.49 3.28
C LEU A 21 -12.20 18.08 4.70
N ILE A 22 -11.90 19.05 5.57
CA ILE A 22 -11.60 18.80 6.99
C ILE A 22 -12.83 18.23 7.70
N GLU A 23 -14.00 18.81 7.48
CA GLU A 23 -15.27 18.32 8.04
C GLU A 23 -15.55 16.88 7.60
N LEU A 24 -15.42 16.59 6.30
CA LEU A 24 -15.57 15.25 5.75
C LEU A 24 -14.57 14.26 6.34
N GLN A 25 -13.31 14.67 6.51
CA GLN A 25 -12.27 13.83 7.11
C GLN A 25 -12.63 13.47 8.56
N VAL A 26 -13.08 14.43 9.36
CA VAL A 26 -13.50 14.21 10.74
C VAL A 26 -14.68 13.26 10.81
N ASP A 27 -15.68 13.46 9.95
CA ASP A 27 -16.86 12.60 9.89
C ASP A 27 -16.52 11.17 9.47
N LEU A 28 -15.65 11.00 8.47
CA LEU A 28 -15.14 9.69 8.07
C LEU A 28 -14.40 8.99 9.20
N ILE A 29 -13.52 9.70 9.92
CA ILE A 29 -12.81 9.13 11.06
C ILE A 29 -13.82 8.68 12.13
N ARG A 30 -14.82 9.50 12.44
CA ARG A 30 -15.86 9.17 13.44
C ARG A 30 -16.67 7.95 13.02
N VAL A 31 -17.11 7.87 11.76
CA VAL A 31 -17.87 6.72 11.25
C VAL A 31 -17.02 5.46 11.24
N CYS A 32 -15.79 5.53 10.72
CA CYS A 32 -14.87 4.40 10.68
C CYS A 32 -14.47 3.91 12.07
N THR A 33 -14.33 4.81 13.05
CA THR A 33 -14.02 4.42 14.44
C THR A 33 -15.24 3.83 15.14
N ALA A 34 -16.44 4.37 14.93
CA ALA A 34 -17.68 3.80 15.45
C ALA A 34 -18.02 2.43 14.82
N ALA A 35 -17.73 2.27 13.52
CA ALA A 35 -17.92 1.02 12.79
C ALA A 35 -16.79 0.01 13.03
N SER A 36 -15.61 0.48 13.46
CA SER A 36 -14.55 -0.37 13.99
C SER A 36 -14.96 -0.92 15.35
N THR A 37 -15.88 -1.88 15.32
CA THR A 37 -15.93 -2.90 16.36
C THR A 37 -14.51 -3.44 16.53
N THR A 38 -14.07 -3.63 17.78
CA THR A 38 -12.80 -4.27 18.10
C THR A 38 -12.71 -5.51 17.22
N TYR A 39 -11.77 -5.54 16.27
CA TYR A 39 -11.66 -6.63 15.30
C TYR A 39 -11.56 -7.95 16.08
N VAL A 40 -12.68 -8.69 16.17
CA VAL A 40 -12.71 -10.02 16.77
C VAL A 40 -12.44 -10.97 15.63
N SER A 41 -11.20 -11.42 15.55
CA SER A 41 -10.82 -12.47 14.61
C SER A 41 -11.75 -13.67 14.77
N ASN A 42 -12.43 -14.05 13.70
CA ASN A 42 -13.24 -15.27 13.59
C ASN A 42 -12.39 -16.56 13.58
N MET A 43 -11.07 -16.44 13.77
CA MET A 43 -10.16 -17.56 13.74
C MET A 43 -10.27 -18.43 14.98
N THR A 44 -10.37 -19.73 14.74
CA THR A 44 -10.20 -20.78 15.73
C THR A 44 -8.79 -20.75 16.33
N ALA A 45 -8.63 -21.36 17.51
CA ALA A 45 -7.31 -21.49 18.15
C ALA A 45 -6.30 -22.27 17.28
N LYS A 46 -6.78 -23.21 16.44
CA LYS A 46 -5.94 -23.99 15.53
C LYS A 46 -5.39 -23.12 14.39
N GLU A 47 -6.25 -22.31 13.76
CA GLU A 47 -5.84 -21.40 12.69
C GLU A 47 -4.88 -20.33 13.21
N ARG A 48 -5.14 -19.75 14.40
CA ARG A 48 -4.22 -18.79 15.04
C ARG A 48 -2.83 -19.39 15.31
N ARG A 49 -2.76 -20.66 15.74
CA ARG A 49 -1.48 -21.36 15.89
C ARG A 49 -0.82 -21.62 14.54
N GLY A 50 -1.59 -21.92 13.50
CA GLY A 50 -1.12 -22.09 12.13
C GLY A 50 -0.45 -20.84 11.57
N LEU A 51 -0.97 -19.65 11.90
CA LEU A 51 -0.40 -18.36 11.44
C LEU A 51 0.90 -17.94 12.14
N ARG A 52 1.26 -18.52 13.30
CA ARG A 52 2.50 -18.12 14.00
C ARG A 52 3.73 -18.28 13.12
N LYS A 53 3.88 -19.44 12.48
CA LYS A 53 5.06 -19.74 11.64
C LYS A 53 5.15 -18.78 10.44
N PRO A 54 4.06 -18.53 9.66
CA PRO A 54 4.05 -17.51 8.63
C PRO A 54 4.43 -16.11 9.10
N ILE A 55 3.97 -15.68 10.28
CA ILE A 55 4.28 -14.35 10.82
C ILE A 55 5.78 -14.19 11.07
N TYR A 56 6.45 -15.22 11.58
CA TYR A 56 7.91 -15.18 11.79
C TYR A 56 8.69 -15.13 10.47
N LEU A 57 8.16 -15.75 9.42
CA LEU A 57 8.79 -15.79 8.10
C LEU A 57 8.36 -14.66 7.17
N LYS A 58 7.59 -13.67 7.66
CA LYS A 58 7.07 -12.55 6.85
C LYS A 58 8.16 -11.74 6.13
N ASP A 59 9.39 -11.77 6.64
CA ASP A 59 10.52 -11.03 6.09
C ASP A 59 11.21 -11.80 4.95
N GLU A 60 11.05 -13.12 4.91
CA GLU A 60 11.59 -14.03 3.89
C GLU A 60 10.55 -14.44 2.85
N LEU A 61 9.28 -14.54 3.26
CA LEU A 61 8.16 -15.04 2.46
C LEU A 61 7.08 -13.97 2.30
N ARG A 62 6.49 -13.92 1.12
CA ARG A 62 5.31 -13.14 0.77
C ARG A 62 4.12 -14.07 0.69
N TYR A 63 3.07 -13.75 1.43
CA TYR A 63 1.81 -14.50 1.44
C TYR A 63 0.78 -13.72 0.63
N ALA A 64 0.13 -14.37 -0.32
CA ALA A 64 -0.94 -13.80 -1.13
C ALA A 64 -2.11 -14.79 -1.22
N VAL A 65 -3.31 -14.27 -1.49
CA VAL A 65 -4.51 -15.09 -1.72
C VAL A 65 -4.86 -14.96 -3.19
N GLY A 66 -4.99 -16.10 -3.88
CA GLY A 66 -5.37 -16.17 -5.28
C GLY A 66 -6.81 -15.71 -5.48
N ASP A 67 -6.99 -14.76 -6.39
CA ASP A 67 -8.29 -14.13 -6.68
C ASP A 67 -9.38 -15.13 -7.11
N LYS A 68 -9.01 -16.23 -7.77
CA LYS A 68 -9.98 -17.17 -8.36
C LYS A 68 -10.42 -18.32 -7.46
N CYS A 69 -9.53 -18.83 -6.61
CA CYS A 69 -9.79 -20.04 -5.81
C CYS A 69 -9.58 -19.83 -4.31
N GLY A 70 -9.10 -18.66 -3.89
CA GLY A 70 -8.75 -18.42 -2.49
C GLY A 70 -7.50 -19.16 -2.04
N ASP A 71 -6.75 -19.77 -2.96
CA ASP A 71 -5.54 -20.51 -2.66
C ASP A 71 -4.45 -19.58 -2.09
N PHE A 72 -3.70 -20.08 -1.11
CA PHE A 72 -2.58 -19.34 -0.55
C PHE A 72 -1.35 -19.50 -1.44
N LEU A 73 -0.88 -18.41 -2.04
CA LEU A 73 0.45 -18.34 -2.64
C LEU A 73 1.47 -17.97 -1.57
N VAL A 74 2.55 -18.76 -1.52
CA VAL A 74 3.72 -18.51 -0.69
C VAL A 74 4.91 -18.31 -1.60
N ILE A 75 5.46 -17.10 -1.62
CA ILE A 75 6.53 -16.71 -2.54
C ILE A 75 7.75 -16.27 -1.72
N PRO A 76 8.93 -16.87 -1.92
CA PRO A 76 10.18 -16.32 -1.37
C PRO A 76 10.43 -14.90 -1.90
N LYS A 77 10.66 -13.94 -1.00
CA LYS A 77 10.94 -12.55 -1.41
C LYS A 77 12.19 -12.44 -2.27
N SER A 78 13.15 -13.35 -2.14
CA SER A 78 14.32 -13.42 -3.02
C SER A 78 13.95 -13.73 -4.48
N LEU A 79 12.89 -14.51 -4.71
CA LEU A 79 12.36 -14.78 -6.04
C LEU A 79 11.51 -13.62 -6.58
N ASP A 80 10.85 -12.87 -5.70
CA ASP A 80 10.06 -11.69 -6.07
C ASP A 80 10.94 -10.48 -6.42
N LYS A 81 12.11 -10.36 -5.77
CA LYS A 81 13.09 -9.29 -6.02
C LYS A 81 13.80 -9.42 -7.36
N LYS A 82 14.19 -10.64 -7.78
CA LYS A 82 14.95 -10.84 -9.02
C LYS A 82 14.26 -10.31 -10.29
N PRO A 83 12.97 -10.60 -10.56
CA PRO A 83 12.26 -10.03 -11.71
C PRO A 83 12.15 -8.51 -11.61
N THR A 84 11.91 -8.01 -10.40
CA THR A 84 11.78 -6.58 -10.14
C THR A 84 13.11 -5.85 -10.40
N GLU A 85 14.23 -6.39 -9.91
CA GLU A 85 15.58 -5.86 -10.13
C GLU A 85 16.03 -5.94 -11.59
N LEU A 86 15.50 -6.87 -12.39
CA LEU A 86 15.76 -6.96 -13.83
C LEU A 86 14.89 -5.98 -14.65
N ALA A 87 13.68 -5.67 -14.19
CA ALA A 87 12.74 -4.81 -14.91
C ALA A 87 12.90 -3.31 -14.58
N LEU A 88 13.25 -2.98 -13.34
CA LEU A 88 13.41 -1.59 -12.89
C LEU A 88 14.55 -0.79 -13.55
N PRO A 89 15.68 -1.37 -13.96
CA PRO A 89 16.79 -0.62 -14.56
C PRO A 89 16.49 -0.12 -15.97
N ASP A 90 15.38 -0.56 -16.61
CA ASP A 90 15.03 -0.13 -17.96
C ASP A 90 14.78 1.39 -17.99
N PRO A 91 15.72 2.19 -18.52
CA PRO A 91 15.62 3.64 -18.49
C PRO A 91 14.62 4.18 -19.52
N THR A 92 14.15 3.32 -20.43
CA THR A 92 13.13 3.66 -21.42
C THR A 92 11.73 3.62 -20.83
N ILE A 93 11.52 2.84 -19.77
CA ILE A 93 10.23 2.68 -19.08
C ILE A 93 10.22 3.38 -17.73
N TYR A 94 11.32 3.31 -16.97
CA TYR A 94 11.42 3.86 -15.61
C TYR A 94 12.51 4.94 -15.51
N GLY A 95 12.35 5.88 -14.57
CA GLY A 95 13.34 6.93 -14.31
C GLY A 95 13.62 7.03 -12.81
N GLU A 96 14.88 7.30 -12.44
CA GLU A 96 15.24 7.53 -11.04
C GLU A 96 14.50 8.75 -10.49
N THR A 97 13.88 8.58 -9.33
CA THR A 97 13.22 9.65 -8.58
C THR A 97 13.80 9.68 -7.17
N THR A 98 13.98 10.88 -6.63
CA THR A 98 14.47 11.06 -5.25
C THR A 98 13.36 11.62 -4.39
N LYS A 99 13.45 11.45 -3.07
CA LYS A 99 12.47 12.07 -2.14
C LYS A 99 12.35 13.58 -2.37
N ARG A 100 13.45 14.25 -2.73
CA ARG A 100 13.48 15.68 -3.11
C ARG A 100 12.66 15.99 -4.36
N THR A 101 12.57 15.07 -5.32
CA THR A 101 11.71 15.20 -6.51
C THR A 101 10.24 15.39 -6.12
N PHE A 102 9.82 14.89 -4.94
CA PHE A 102 8.47 15.08 -4.40
C PHE A 102 8.35 16.24 -3.39
N GLU A 103 9.48 16.78 -2.90
CA GLU A 103 9.51 17.87 -1.90
C GLU A 103 9.72 19.25 -2.55
N TYR A 104 10.25 19.33 -3.78
CA TYR A 104 10.52 20.60 -4.46
C TYR A 104 9.33 21.03 -5.33
N PHE A 105 8.43 21.82 -4.75
CA PHE A 105 7.46 22.62 -5.51
C PHE A 105 8.03 24.03 -5.69
N PRO A 106 8.46 24.45 -6.89
CA PRO A 106 8.73 25.85 -7.14
C PRO A 106 7.40 26.61 -7.15
N SER A 107 7.21 27.47 -6.15
CA SER A 107 6.18 28.50 -6.15
C SER A 107 6.47 29.48 -7.29
N SER A 108 5.65 29.46 -8.33
CA SER A 108 5.57 30.48 -9.38
C SER A 108 4.13 30.94 -9.51
#